data_AF-A0A9D5VC94-F1
#
_entry.id   AF-A0A9D5VC94-F1
#
_cell.length_a   1.000
_cell.length_b   1.000
_cell.length_c   1.000
_cell.angle_alpha   90.00
_cell.angle_beta   90.00
_cell.angle_gamma   90.00
#
_symmetry.space_group_name_H-M   'P 1'
#
loop_
_entity.id
_entity.type
_entity.pdbx_description
1 polymer ?
#
loop_
_entity_poly.entity_id
_entity_poly.type
_entity_poly.pdbx_seq_one_letter_code
_entity_poly.pdbx_strand_id
1 'polypeptide(L)'
;MSDLHDLQRELHQLENFLEQVQRSWTLDDQESLLQFYVDILPVLIGAERCSIFFVDLSRRNVWLKSGTGLRFRQIEAPLEGSVVGRAVSSGRCVIDNNLERQAGFHTRTDAETGFVTRNLICVPVQSRVGPEVTAVVELLNKTTPEGFTDSDQQRILAMVRHLSVVIDNIRIHSDILTVSKQINDTLRGMSPALLSKGNIVAESRAMQEVLAFARSVAETPVNIFISGENGTGKEVISRLIHDLSPAREKPFVAVNCASIPENLMESEFFGYEKGAFTGAMTMRKGRFEEADGGTLFLDEIADLPQAIQPKFLRVLQEGEVTRLGSNKVNRFQFRIISATNKDLRQEVAKGRFREDLYYRLFSVEVHIPPLRERTEEILPLAEAFLRETSRRFQKQVGGFSSEVIHLFESYHWPGNVRQLRREVERLLTLTPERGIMQPESCSLELRQSGHGVSRLGSEVARGEGGHETGAGALSLTGDAVSSVGSTLFVPPEATAPLKVQLQTWERYCIATALQASHGNRQEAARRLGITRQWLHRKMGQYQL
;
A
#
# COMPACT_ATOMS: atom_id res chain seq x y z
N MET A 1 46.60 4.82 -6.62
CA MET A 1 46.05 5.10 -5.26
C MET A 1 45.00 6.22 -5.28
N SER A 2 45.10 7.25 -6.15
CA SER A 2 44.06 8.30 -6.30
C SER A 2 42.72 7.75 -6.83
N ASP A 3 42.73 6.94 -7.91
CA ASP A 3 41.51 6.45 -8.56
C ASP A 3 40.65 5.52 -7.70
N LEU A 4 41.27 4.72 -6.81
CA LEU A 4 40.52 3.81 -5.93
C LEU A 4 39.77 4.57 -4.83
N HIS A 5 40.36 5.66 -4.32
CA HIS A 5 39.76 6.52 -3.31
C HIS A 5 38.61 7.36 -3.88
N ASP A 6 38.76 7.83 -5.12
CA ASP A 6 37.69 8.56 -5.82
C ASP A 6 36.53 7.63 -6.18
N LEU A 7 36.80 6.40 -6.66
CA LEU A 7 35.78 5.40 -6.93
C LEU A 7 35.01 4.99 -5.65
N GLN A 8 35.72 4.80 -4.52
CA GLN A 8 35.08 4.50 -3.22
C GLN A 8 34.20 5.67 -2.74
N ARG A 9 34.63 6.91 -2.96
CA ARG A 9 33.86 8.09 -2.58
C ARG A 9 32.61 8.25 -3.45
N GLU A 10 32.70 7.97 -4.75
CA GLU A 10 31.57 8.00 -5.68
C GLU A 10 30.58 6.85 -5.44
N LEU A 11 31.06 5.62 -5.16
CA LEU A 11 30.22 4.50 -4.73
C LEU A 11 29.49 4.82 -3.43
N HIS A 12 30.18 5.43 -2.46
CA HIS A 12 29.56 5.81 -1.19
C HIS A 12 28.51 6.93 -1.36
N GLN A 13 28.69 7.83 -2.31
CA GLN A 13 27.66 8.82 -2.66
C GLN A 13 26.44 8.18 -3.30
N LEU A 14 26.64 7.19 -4.18
CA LEU A 14 25.57 6.41 -4.76
C LEU A 14 24.83 5.59 -3.70
N GLU A 15 25.54 4.91 -2.79
CA GLU A 15 24.98 4.18 -1.65
C GLU A 15 24.08 5.08 -0.79
N ASN A 16 24.57 6.27 -0.41
CA ASN A 16 23.80 7.22 0.38
C ASN A 16 22.57 7.75 -0.36
N PHE A 17 22.67 7.97 -1.66
CA PHE A 17 21.53 8.38 -2.49
C PHE A 17 20.49 7.25 -2.58
N LEU A 18 20.91 6.01 -2.81
CA LEU A 18 20.02 4.86 -2.88
C LEU A 18 19.33 4.59 -1.54
N GLU A 19 20.02 4.74 -0.41
CA GLU A 19 19.39 4.66 0.91
C GLU A 19 18.33 5.76 1.12
N GLN A 20 18.58 6.99 0.64
CA GLN A 20 17.62 8.10 0.73
C GLN A 20 16.39 7.89 -0.17
N VAL A 21 16.60 7.35 -1.37
CA VAL A 21 15.51 6.95 -2.28
C VAL A 21 14.72 5.80 -1.66
N GLN A 22 15.38 4.78 -1.11
CA GLN A 22 14.74 3.64 -0.47
C GLN A 22 13.88 4.02 0.74
N ARG A 23 14.29 5.02 1.54
CA ARG A 23 13.51 5.50 2.70
C ARG A 23 12.30 6.35 2.32
N SER A 24 12.25 6.87 1.09
CA SER A 24 11.20 7.78 0.63
C SER A 24 10.12 7.12 -0.24
N TRP A 25 10.30 5.84 -0.63
CA TRP A 25 9.40 5.09 -1.51
C TRP A 25 8.42 4.19 -0.75
N THR A 26 7.17 4.09 -1.23
CA THR A 26 6.06 3.32 -0.62
C THR A 26 5.97 1.86 -1.11
N LEU A 27 5.19 1.02 -0.43
CA LEU A 27 4.98 -0.40 -0.76
C LEU A 27 4.42 -0.66 -2.18
N ASP A 28 3.69 0.30 -2.75
CA ASP A 28 3.12 0.19 -4.10
C ASP A 28 4.16 0.32 -5.24
N ASP A 29 5.41 0.72 -4.94
CA ASP A 29 6.47 0.98 -5.93
C ASP A 29 7.59 -0.09 -5.95
N GLN A 30 7.35 -1.28 -5.37
CA GLN A 30 8.37 -2.34 -5.28
C GLN A 30 8.85 -2.85 -6.65
N GLU A 31 7.97 -2.92 -7.66
CA GLU A 31 8.35 -3.28 -9.03
C GLU A 31 9.20 -2.18 -9.70
N SER A 32 8.84 -0.91 -9.47
CA SER A 32 9.60 0.24 -9.95
C SER A 32 11.04 0.25 -9.41
N LEU A 33 11.23 -0.21 -8.17
CA LEU A 33 12.56 -0.28 -7.54
C LEU A 33 13.38 -1.48 -8.04
N LEU A 34 12.76 -2.63 -8.28
CA LEU A 34 13.43 -3.75 -8.96
C LEU A 34 13.87 -3.36 -10.38
N GLN A 35 12.98 -2.68 -11.12
CA GLN A 35 13.28 -2.19 -12.46
C GLN A 35 14.45 -1.21 -12.45
N PHE A 36 14.51 -0.32 -11.45
CA PHE A 36 15.64 0.58 -11.26
C PHE A 36 16.98 -0.16 -11.13
N TYR A 37 17.04 -1.24 -10.35
CA TYR A 37 18.28 -2.04 -10.23
C TYR A 37 18.64 -2.75 -11.54
N VAL A 38 17.65 -3.26 -12.27
CA VAL A 38 17.83 -3.88 -13.59
C VAL A 38 18.38 -2.88 -14.62
N ASP A 39 18.03 -1.61 -14.51
CA ASP A 39 18.48 -0.57 -15.44
C ASP A 39 19.88 -0.04 -15.08
N ILE A 40 20.21 0.06 -13.78
CA ILE A 40 21.47 0.68 -13.32
C ILE A 40 22.67 -0.29 -13.29
N LEU A 41 22.45 -1.55 -12.91
CA LEU A 41 23.53 -2.53 -12.74
C LEU A 41 24.32 -2.82 -14.03
N PRO A 42 23.70 -2.98 -15.21
CA PRO A 42 24.43 -3.14 -16.47
C PRO A 42 25.34 -1.96 -16.76
N VAL A 43 24.89 -0.74 -16.47
CA VAL A 43 25.61 0.48 -16.80
C VAL A 43 26.82 0.66 -15.89
N LEU A 44 26.66 0.47 -14.59
CA LEU A 44 27.75 0.61 -13.61
C LEU A 44 28.83 -0.45 -13.76
N ILE A 45 28.44 -1.65 -14.19
CA ILE A 45 29.36 -2.78 -14.36
C ILE A 45 29.88 -2.86 -15.80
N GLY A 46 29.27 -2.19 -16.78
CA GLY A 46 29.63 -2.35 -18.19
C GLY A 46 29.25 -3.74 -18.70
N ALA A 47 27.96 -4.08 -18.62
CA ALA A 47 27.36 -5.31 -19.13
C ALA A 47 26.17 -4.98 -20.04
N GLU A 48 25.81 -5.89 -20.95
CA GLU A 48 24.72 -5.65 -21.91
C GLU A 48 23.32 -5.82 -21.31
N ARG A 49 23.14 -6.72 -20.33
CA ARG A 49 21.84 -6.99 -19.70
C ARG A 49 21.97 -7.34 -18.23
N CYS A 50 20.93 -7.01 -17.46
CA CYS A 50 20.72 -7.49 -16.11
C CYS A 50 19.36 -8.21 -16.00
N SER A 51 19.35 -9.27 -15.22
CA SER A 51 18.16 -10.04 -14.85
C SER A 51 18.17 -10.28 -13.34
N ILE A 52 17.00 -10.16 -12.70
CA ILE A 52 16.82 -10.53 -11.30
C ILE A 52 15.88 -11.74 -11.23
N PHE A 53 16.42 -12.84 -10.73
CA PHE A 53 15.72 -14.11 -10.56
C PHE A 53 15.33 -14.32 -9.10
N PHE A 54 14.07 -14.67 -8.85
CA PHE A 54 13.59 -15.01 -7.51
C PHE A 54 13.67 -16.53 -7.32
N VAL A 55 14.10 -16.96 -6.13
CA VAL A 55 14.39 -18.38 -5.85
C VAL A 55 13.35 -19.00 -4.91
N ASP A 56 12.43 -19.80 -5.42
CA ASP A 56 11.54 -20.59 -4.54
C ASP A 56 12.15 -21.95 -4.26
N LEU A 57 12.74 -22.08 -3.08
CA LEU A 57 13.35 -23.33 -2.61
C LEU A 57 12.31 -24.41 -2.31
N SER A 58 11.04 -24.06 -2.04
CA SER A 58 9.98 -25.03 -1.75
C SER A 58 9.50 -25.74 -3.02
N ARG A 59 9.46 -25.02 -4.14
CA ARG A 59 9.08 -25.55 -5.46
C ARG A 59 10.26 -25.96 -6.32
N ARG A 60 11.50 -25.74 -5.85
CA ARG A 60 12.74 -25.92 -6.63
C ARG A 60 12.69 -25.19 -7.98
N ASN A 61 12.12 -23.98 -8.00
CA ASN A 61 11.98 -23.19 -9.22
C ASN A 61 12.62 -21.80 -9.06
N VAL A 62 13.14 -21.29 -10.17
CA VAL A 62 13.70 -19.94 -10.27
C VAL A 62 13.00 -19.23 -11.42
N TRP A 63 12.36 -18.10 -11.14
CA TRP A 63 11.67 -17.31 -12.17
C TRP A 63 12.22 -15.90 -12.26
N LEU A 64 12.32 -15.40 -13.49
CA LEU A 64 12.66 -14.01 -13.77
C LEU A 64 11.55 -13.09 -13.26
N LYS A 65 11.90 -12.17 -12.35
CA LYS A 65 10.96 -11.15 -11.85
C LYS A 65 11.07 -9.84 -12.63
N SER A 66 12.28 -9.45 -13.06
CA SER A 66 12.52 -8.28 -13.93
C SER A 66 13.86 -8.42 -14.68
N GLY A 67 13.95 -7.89 -15.92
CA GLY A 67 15.16 -7.95 -16.74
C GLY A 67 15.20 -6.92 -17.89
N THR A 68 16.39 -6.52 -18.32
CA THR A 68 16.59 -5.48 -19.35
C THR A 68 16.03 -5.95 -20.71
N GLY A 69 15.11 -5.19 -21.30
CA GLY A 69 14.54 -5.47 -22.62
C GLY A 69 13.42 -6.53 -22.67
N LEU A 70 12.93 -6.98 -21.51
CA LEU A 70 11.85 -7.96 -21.42
C LEU A 70 10.61 -7.34 -20.79
N ARG A 71 9.64 -6.93 -21.61
CA ARG A 71 8.29 -6.59 -21.12
C ARG A 71 7.42 -7.86 -21.16
N PHE A 72 6.97 -8.31 -19.98
CA PHE A 72 5.91 -9.33 -19.78
C PHE A 72 6.17 -10.76 -20.34
N ARG A 73 7.35 -11.35 -20.12
CA ARG A 73 7.52 -12.82 -20.23
C ARG A 73 8.20 -13.39 -18.99
N GLN A 74 7.53 -14.34 -18.33
CA GLN A 74 8.14 -15.17 -17.28
C GLN A 74 9.14 -16.11 -17.95
N ILE A 75 10.43 -15.91 -17.68
CA ILE A 75 11.49 -16.82 -18.09
C ILE A 75 11.84 -17.68 -16.87
N GLU A 76 11.65 -18.99 -16.98
CA GLU A 76 12.09 -19.95 -15.97
C GLU A 76 13.51 -20.43 -16.30
N ALA A 77 14.41 -20.36 -15.33
CA ALA A 77 15.75 -20.91 -15.46
C ALA A 77 15.80 -22.26 -14.72
N PRO A 78 16.29 -23.35 -15.35
CA PRO A 78 16.39 -24.65 -14.68
C PRO A 78 17.41 -24.55 -13.53
N LEU A 79 17.05 -25.03 -12.33
CA LEU A 79 17.99 -25.06 -11.19
C LEU A 79 19.15 -26.03 -11.41
N GLU A 80 18.93 -27.14 -12.10
CA GLU A 80 19.96 -28.12 -12.42
C GLU A 80 20.64 -27.75 -13.74
N GLY A 81 21.98 -27.69 -13.74
CA GLY A 81 22.79 -27.45 -14.93
C GLY A 81 22.96 -25.98 -15.37
N SER A 82 22.21 -25.03 -14.81
CA SER A 82 22.39 -23.59 -15.11
C SER A 82 23.40 -22.89 -14.19
N VAL A 83 23.98 -21.77 -14.67
CA VAL A 83 24.91 -20.97 -13.87
C VAL A 83 24.19 -20.27 -12.70
N VAL A 84 22.95 -19.83 -12.92
CA VAL A 84 22.06 -19.31 -11.86
C VAL A 84 21.85 -20.38 -10.78
N GLY A 85 21.56 -21.63 -11.16
CA GLY A 85 21.40 -22.75 -10.23
C GLY A 85 22.65 -23.07 -9.42
N ARG A 86 23.85 -22.94 -10.01
CA ARG A 86 25.13 -23.03 -9.27
C ARG A 86 25.28 -21.91 -8.24
N ALA A 87 24.88 -20.68 -8.56
CA ALA A 87 24.93 -19.57 -7.62
C ALA A 87 23.95 -19.76 -6.45
N VAL A 88 22.75 -20.28 -6.72
CA VAL A 88 21.76 -20.62 -5.68
C VAL A 88 22.29 -21.72 -4.75
N SER A 89 22.75 -22.83 -5.31
CA SER A 89 23.17 -24.01 -4.52
C SER A 89 24.47 -23.78 -3.73
N SER A 90 25.41 -23.01 -4.28
CA SER A 90 26.67 -22.71 -3.60
C SER A 90 26.56 -21.53 -2.62
N GLY A 91 25.56 -20.67 -2.77
CA GLY A 91 25.45 -19.40 -2.04
C GLY A 91 26.58 -18.42 -2.33
N ARG A 92 27.38 -18.66 -3.40
CA ARG A 92 28.54 -17.87 -3.79
C ARG A 92 28.34 -17.28 -5.19
N CYS A 93 29.08 -16.21 -5.47
CA CYS A 93 29.12 -15.63 -6.82
C CYS A 93 29.72 -16.65 -7.80
N VAL A 94 29.16 -16.70 -9.00
CA VAL A 94 29.66 -17.56 -10.08
C VAL A 94 29.92 -16.69 -11.30
N ILE A 95 31.17 -16.68 -11.74
CA ILE A 95 31.61 -16.01 -12.96
C ILE A 95 31.86 -17.08 -14.01
N ASP A 96 31.33 -16.88 -15.21
CA ASP A 96 31.59 -17.73 -16.36
C ASP A 96 31.92 -16.87 -17.58
N ASN A 97 33.21 -16.78 -17.90
CA ASN A 97 33.70 -15.94 -19.01
C ASN A 97 33.81 -16.68 -20.34
N ASN A 98 33.58 -18.00 -20.36
CA ASN A 98 33.89 -18.88 -21.50
C ASN A 98 32.68 -19.75 -21.87
N LEU A 99 31.55 -19.11 -22.22
CA LEU A 99 30.35 -19.82 -22.67
C LEU A 99 30.49 -20.16 -24.17
N GLU A 100 31.02 -21.34 -24.49
CA GLU A 100 31.12 -21.84 -25.87
C GLU A 100 29.78 -22.41 -26.38
N ARG A 101 29.46 -22.12 -27.65
CA ARG A 101 28.12 -22.16 -28.27
C ARG A 101 27.67 -23.54 -28.76
N GLN A 102 26.36 -23.78 -28.71
CA GLN A 102 25.67 -24.53 -29.77
C GLN A 102 24.97 -23.52 -30.70
N ALA A 103 25.33 -23.51 -31.99
CA ALA A 103 24.67 -22.71 -33.03
C ALA A 103 24.51 -21.19 -32.73
N GLY A 104 25.41 -20.58 -31.96
CA GLY A 104 25.33 -19.16 -31.61
C GLY A 104 24.73 -18.86 -30.24
N PHE A 105 24.07 -19.83 -29.59
CA PHE A 105 23.31 -19.60 -28.37
C PHE A 105 23.84 -20.46 -27.22
N HIS A 106 23.75 -19.96 -25.98
CA HIS A 106 24.19 -20.69 -24.78
C HIS A 106 23.03 -21.47 -24.15
N THR A 107 21.79 -20.98 -24.24
CA THR A 107 20.60 -21.65 -23.69
C THR A 107 19.47 -21.75 -24.72
N ARG A 108 18.43 -22.55 -24.42
CA ARG A 108 17.19 -22.57 -25.21
C ARG A 108 16.50 -21.19 -25.22
N THR A 109 16.57 -20.46 -24.11
CA THR A 109 16.04 -19.10 -23.96
C THR A 109 16.78 -18.11 -24.86
N ASP A 110 18.10 -18.25 -25.00
CA ASP A 110 18.92 -17.46 -25.93
C ASP A 110 18.47 -17.67 -27.38
N ALA A 111 18.18 -18.92 -27.76
CA ALA A 111 17.66 -19.26 -29.08
C ALA A 111 16.25 -18.70 -29.33
N GLU A 112 15.38 -18.70 -28.32
CA GLU A 112 14.02 -18.15 -28.40
C GLU A 112 13.99 -16.61 -28.44
N THR A 113 14.99 -15.96 -27.83
CA THR A 113 15.09 -14.48 -27.76
C THR A 113 16.03 -13.89 -28.81
N GLY A 114 16.78 -14.72 -29.53
CA GLY A 114 17.81 -14.29 -30.49
C GLY A 114 19.02 -13.63 -29.84
N PHE A 115 19.18 -13.72 -28.51
CA PHE A 115 20.29 -13.11 -27.79
C PHE A 115 21.45 -14.10 -27.60
N VAL A 116 22.68 -13.62 -27.75
CA VAL A 116 23.88 -14.47 -27.66
C VAL A 116 24.65 -14.14 -26.39
N THR A 117 24.62 -15.05 -25.42
CA THR A 117 25.41 -14.93 -24.19
C THR A 117 26.83 -15.45 -24.42
N ARG A 118 27.83 -14.62 -24.09
CA ARG A 118 29.28 -14.86 -24.25
C ARG A 118 29.96 -15.09 -22.90
N ASN A 119 29.59 -14.25 -21.92
CA ASN A 119 30.05 -14.35 -20.56
C ASN A 119 28.96 -13.84 -19.62
N LEU A 120 29.00 -14.27 -18.36
CA LEU A 120 28.04 -13.86 -17.35
C LEU A 120 28.62 -13.88 -15.94
N ILE A 121 27.98 -13.13 -15.05
CA ILE A 121 28.18 -13.24 -13.60
C ILE A 121 26.83 -13.38 -12.91
N CYS A 122 26.73 -14.35 -12.00
CA CYS A 122 25.59 -14.56 -11.13
C CYS A 122 25.99 -14.23 -9.69
N VAL A 123 25.31 -13.27 -9.08
CA VAL A 123 25.54 -12.84 -7.69
C VAL A 123 24.31 -13.21 -6.85
N PRO A 124 24.46 -14.11 -5.85
CA PRO A 124 23.34 -14.48 -4.99
C PRO A 124 22.99 -13.34 -4.04
N VAL A 125 21.70 -13.13 -3.86
CA VAL A 125 21.13 -12.26 -2.84
C VAL A 125 20.78 -13.13 -1.63
N GLN A 126 21.45 -12.90 -0.51
CA GLN A 126 21.20 -13.65 0.72
C GLN A 126 20.07 -12.99 1.52
N SER A 127 19.21 -13.82 2.10
CA SER A 127 18.23 -13.40 3.10
C SER A 127 18.93 -12.72 4.27
N ARG A 128 18.30 -11.69 4.85
CA ARG A 128 18.75 -11.12 6.14
C ARG A 128 18.24 -11.90 7.35
N VAL A 129 17.21 -12.73 7.15
CA VAL A 129 16.50 -13.44 8.21
C VAL A 129 16.97 -14.90 8.33
N GLY A 130 17.53 -15.47 7.25
CA GLY A 130 18.00 -16.85 7.21
C GLY A 130 19.23 -17.05 6.30
N PRO A 131 19.81 -18.27 6.28
CA PRO A 131 20.99 -18.57 5.48
C PRO A 131 20.68 -18.80 3.98
N GLU A 132 19.41 -18.75 3.58
CA GLU A 132 18.99 -19.02 2.21
C GLU A 132 19.29 -17.90 1.21
N VAL A 133 19.46 -18.28 -0.06
CA VAL A 133 19.53 -17.37 -1.20
C VAL A 133 18.10 -17.04 -1.65
N THR A 134 17.73 -15.76 -1.61
CA THR A 134 16.37 -15.27 -1.92
C THR A 134 16.24 -14.82 -3.37
N ALA A 135 17.33 -14.42 -4.00
CA ALA A 135 17.35 -14.08 -5.40
C ALA A 135 18.75 -14.27 -6.00
N VAL A 136 18.85 -14.19 -7.32
CA VAL A 136 20.13 -14.12 -8.03
C VAL A 136 20.05 -12.94 -9.00
N VAL A 137 21.05 -12.06 -8.92
CA VAL A 137 21.28 -11.02 -9.92
C VAL A 137 22.23 -11.60 -10.96
N GLU A 138 21.78 -11.63 -12.21
CA GLU A 138 22.56 -12.07 -13.36
C GLU A 138 22.90 -10.85 -14.22
N LEU A 139 24.16 -10.74 -14.61
CA LEU A 139 24.63 -9.78 -15.61
C LEU A 139 25.24 -10.54 -16.77
N LEU A 140 24.84 -10.17 -17.98
CA LEU A 140 25.24 -10.85 -19.22
C LEU A 140 26.09 -9.94 -20.08
N ASN A 141 27.10 -10.53 -20.73
CA ASN A 141 27.98 -9.92 -21.70
C ASN A 141 28.63 -8.63 -21.20
N LYS A 142 29.72 -8.78 -20.44
CA LYS A 142 30.66 -7.71 -20.16
C LYS A 142 31.10 -7.05 -21.46
N THR A 143 31.11 -5.72 -21.47
CA THR A 143 31.52 -4.91 -22.63
C THR A 143 33.04 -4.85 -22.79
N THR A 144 33.80 -5.18 -21.74
CA THR A 144 35.26 -5.20 -21.78
C THR A 144 35.82 -6.57 -22.19
N PRO A 145 36.97 -6.62 -22.90
CA PRO A 145 37.52 -7.86 -23.45
C PRO A 145 37.91 -8.92 -22.40
N GLU A 146 38.29 -8.51 -21.20
CA GLU A 146 38.72 -9.37 -20.10
C GLU A 146 37.58 -10.13 -19.40
N GLY A 147 36.32 -9.85 -19.75
CA GLY A 147 35.15 -10.46 -19.11
C GLY A 147 34.90 -9.94 -17.69
N PHE A 148 34.06 -10.63 -16.92
CA PHE A 148 33.78 -10.27 -15.53
C PHE A 148 34.97 -10.62 -14.62
N THR A 149 35.31 -9.69 -13.72
CA THR A 149 36.45 -9.80 -12.79
C THR A 149 36.00 -9.86 -11.32
N ASP A 150 36.90 -10.25 -10.41
CA ASP A 150 36.64 -10.21 -8.96
C ASP A 150 36.32 -8.79 -8.45
N SER A 151 36.86 -7.75 -9.11
CA SER A 151 36.54 -6.35 -8.81
C SER A 151 35.09 -6.01 -9.18
N ASP A 152 34.58 -6.58 -10.28
CA ASP A 152 33.16 -6.45 -10.64
C ASP A 152 32.29 -7.16 -9.63
N GLN A 153 32.68 -8.37 -9.21
CA GLN A 153 31.98 -9.12 -8.17
C GLN A 153 31.83 -8.30 -6.88
N GLN A 154 32.90 -7.67 -6.39
CA GLN A 154 32.84 -6.86 -5.17
C GLN A 154 31.92 -5.64 -5.31
N ARG A 155 31.94 -4.97 -6.47
CA ARG A 155 31.07 -3.83 -6.78
C ARG A 155 29.60 -4.25 -6.81
N ILE A 156 29.28 -5.35 -7.48
CA ILE A 156 27.91 -5.89 -7.55
C ILE A 156 27.45 -6.31 -6.15
N LEU A 157 28.28 -7.02 -5.38
CA LEU A 157 27.94 -7.43 -4.02
C LEU A 157 27.61 -6.24 -3.12
N ALA A 158 28.32 -5.12 -3.24
CA ALA A 158 28.01 -3.91 -2.48
C ALA A 158 26.59 -3.40 -2.76
N MET A 159 26.19 -3.38 -4.04
CA MET A 159 24.87 -2.95 -4.48
C MET A 159 23.76 -3.96 -4.14
N VAL A 160 24.05 -5.25 -4.27
CA VAL A 160 23.11 -6.35 -4.03
C VAL A 160 22.69 -6.46 -2.56
N ARG A 161 23.53 -6.01 -1.61
CA ARG A 161 23.14 -5.92 -0.19
C ARG A 161 21.94 -5.00 0.06
N HIS A 162 21.71 -4.00 -0.77
CA HIS A 162 20.52 -3.15 -0.67
C HIS A 162 19.30 -3.82 -1.30
N LEU A 163 19.51 -4.59 -2.38
CA LEU A 163 18.48 -5.43 -2.99
C LEU A 163 17.94 -6.49 -2.04
N SER A 164 18.76 -7.05 -1.13
CA SER A 164 18.27 -8.08 -0.19
C SER A 164 17.15 -7.56 0.70
N VAL A 165 17.23 -6.32 1.19
CA VAL A 165 16.16 -5.70 2.00
C VAL A 165 14.87 -5.58 1.21
N VAL A 166 14.96 -5.18 -0.06
CA VAL A 166 13.81 -5.00 -0.95
C VAL A 166 13.16 -6.35 -1.25
N ILE A 167 13.97 -7.35 -1.56
CA ILE A 167 13.51 -8.70 -1.93
C ILE A 167 12.93 -9.42 -0.71
N ASP A 168 13.54 -9.27 0.47
CA ASP A 168 13.01 -9.80 1.73
C ASP A 168 11.67 -9.15 2.08
N ASN A 169 11.53 -7.84 1.90
CA ASN A 169 10.24 -7.16 2.09
C ASN A 169 9.18 -7.68 1.12
N ILE A 170 9.50 -7.82 -0.17
CA ILE A 170 8.59 -8.38 -1.18
C ILE A 170 8.16 -9.81 -0.78
N ARG A 171 9.11 -10.64 -0.33
CA ARG A 171 8.86 -12.02 0.11
C ARG A 171 7.98 -12.10 1.33
N ILE A 172 8.28 -11.32 2.38
CA ILE A 172 7.47 -11.27 3.60
C ILE A 172 6.02 -10.93 3.23
N HIS A 173 5.81 -9.96 2.34
CA HIS A 173 4.47 -9.64 1.86
C HIS A 173 3.83 -10.78 1.05
N SER A 174 4.55 -11.42 0.13
CA SER A 174 4.00 -12.55 -0.64
C SER A 174 3.71 -13.79 0.20
N ASP A 175 4.53 -14.04 1.22
CA ASP A 175 4.38 -15.16 2.15
C ASP A 175 3.20 -14.90 3.10
N ILE A 176 3.01 -13.66 3.57
CA ILE A 176 1.79 -13.26 4.28
C ILE A 176 0.55 -13.51 3.42
N LEU A 177 0.58 -13.13 2.15
CA LEU A 177 -0.55 -13.34 1.23
C LEU A 177 -0.77 -14.83 0.90
N THR A 178 0.30 -15.61 0.76
CA THR A 178 0.24 -17.04 0.43
C THR A 178 -0.19 -17.88 1.62
N VAL A 179 0.34 -17.58 2.81
CA VAL A 179 -0.12 -18.14 4.09
C VAL A 179 -1.56 -17.74 4.33
N SER A 180 -1.94 -16.48 4.09
CA SER A 180 -3.35 -16.05 4.15
C SER A 180 -4.23 -16.81 3.16
N LYS A 181 -3.71 -17.17 1.98
CA LYS A 181 -4.43 -17.97 0.96
C LYS A 181 -4.55 -19.44 1.33
N GLN A 182 -3.49 -20.06 1.85
CA GLN A 182 -3.50 -21.45 2.32
C GLN A 182 -4.35 -21.62 3.59
N ILE A 183 -4.30 -20.64 4.49
CA ILE A 183 -5.25 -20.53 5.61
C ILE A 183 -6.66 -20.38 5.06
N ASN A 184 -6.92 -19.52 4.05
CA ASN A 184 -8.24 -19.40 3.43
C ASN A 184 -8.74 -20.69 2.77
N ASP A 185 -7.88 -21.45 2.08
CA ASP A 185 -8.27 -22.72 1.45
C ASP A 185 -8.51 -23.82 2.49
N THR A 186 -7.80 -23.80 3.61
CA THR A 186 -8.05 -24.71 4.76
C THR A 186 -9.31 -24.28 5.54
N LEU A 187 -9.59 -22.98 5.63
CA LEU A 187 -10.76 -22.41 6.32
C LEU A 187 -12.04 -22.44 5.49
N ARG A 188 -11.97 -22.59 4.15
CA ARG A 188 -13.14 -22.88 3.29
C ARG A 188 -13.83 -24.20 3.65
N GLY A 189 -13.11 -25.13 4.31
CA GLY A 189 -13.69 -26.36 4.86
C GLY A 189 -14.34 -26.20 6.25
N MET A 190 -14.16 -25.06 6.93
CA MET A 190 -14.66 -24.81 8.28
C MET A 190 -15.83 -23.80 8.25
N SER A 191 -17.03 -24.37 8.12
CA SER A 191 -18.39 -23.88 8.40
C SER A 191 -18.66 -22.36 8.59
N PRO A 192 -19.76 -21.81 8.02
CA PRO A 192 -20.23 -20.42 8.19
C PRO A 192 -20.80 -20.08 9.60
N ALA A 193 -20.57 -20.92 10.61
CA ALA A 193 -21.24 -20.81 11.92
C ALA A 193 -20.74 -19.67 12.80
N LEU A 194 -19.51 -19.17 12.63
CA LEU A 194 -18.96 -18.07 13.43
C LEU A 194 -19.44 -16.68 12.99
N LEU A 195 -19.99 -16.54 11.78
CA LEU A 195 -20.58 -15.28 11.29
C LEU A 195 -21.98 -15.02 11.86
N SER A 196 -22.56 -15.97 12.59
CA SER A 196 -23.91 -15.84 13.18
C SER A 196 -23.95 -15.08 14.51
N LYS A 197 -22.80 -14.83 15.15
CA LYS A 197 -22.72 -14.11 16.44
C LYS A 197 -22.47 -12.61 16.33
N GLY A 198 -21.92 -12.13 15.22
CA GLY A 198 -21.82 -10.70 14.91
C GLY A 198 -22.54 -10.48 13.59
N ASN A 199 -23.45 -9.52 13.50
CA ASN A 199 -24.24 -9.14 12.31
C ASN A 199 -23.38 -8.67 11.10
N ILE A 200 -22.34 -9.43 10.73
CA ILE A 200 -21.40 -9.12 9.66
C ILE A 200 -21.90 -9.81 8.41
N VAL A 201 -22.47 -9.01 7.52
CA VAL A 201 -22.78 -9.42 6.15
C VAL A 201 -21.53 -9.21 5.32
N ALA A 202 -21.06 -10.26 4.66
CA ALA A 202 -19.85 -10.23 3.82
C ALA A 202 -20.01 -11.20 2.65
N GLU A 203 -20.75 -10.75 1.64
CA GLU A 203 -20.98 -11.51 0.42
C GLU A 203 -19.99 -11.12 -0.69
N SER A 204 -19.43 -9.91 -0.63
CA SER A 204 -18.46 -9.46 -1.63
C SER A 204 -17.09 -10.09 -1.43
N ARG A 205 -16.39 -10.33 -2.54
CA ARG A 205 -15.00 -10.81 -2.51
C ARG A 205 -14.09 -9.88 -1.71
N ALA A 206 -14.24 -8.56 -1.88
CA ALA A 206 -13.42 -7.56 -1.20
C ALA A 206 -13.57 -7.66 0.32
N MET A 207 -14.79 -7.80 0.83
CA MET A 207 -15.01 -7.93 2.27
C MET A 207 -14.58 -9.30 2.81
N GLN A 208 -14.72 -10.37 2.02
CA GLN A 208 -14.19 -11.69 2.40
C GLN A 208 -12.67 -11.67 2.57
N GLU A 209 -11.94 -10.97 1.69
CA GLU A 209 -10.49 -10.77 1.81
C GLU A 209 -10.15 -9.98 3.09
N VAL A 210 -10.91 -8.92 3.41
CA VAL A 210 -10.77 -8.16 4.67
C VAL A 210 -11.01 -9.03 5.89
N LEU A 211 -12.08 -9.85 5.89
CA LEU A 211 -12.39 -10.73 7.02
C LEU A 211 -11.35 -11.82 7.21
N ALA A 212 -10.84 -12.39 6.12
CA ALA A 212 -9.76 -13.38 6.16
C ALA A 212 -8.49 -12.77 6.77
N PHE A 213 -8.12 -11.57 6.32
CA PHE A 213 -6.97 -10.86 6.86
C PHE A 213 -7.16 -10.50 8.33
N ALA A 214 -8.33 -9.94 8.70
CA ALA A 214 -8.71 -9.63 10.08
C ALA A 214 -8.60 -10.86 11.02
N ARG A 215 -9.00 -12.05 10.54
CA ARG A 215 -8.83 -13.31 11.28
C ARG A 215 -7.37 -13.66 11.49
N SER A 216 -6.56 -13.60 10.44
CA SER A 216 -5.13 -13.93 10.52
C SER A 216 -4.39 -13.03 11.52
N VAL A 217 -4.71 -11.72 11.52
CA VAL A 217 -4.06 -10.78 12.44
C VAL A 217 -4.61 -10.88 13.87
N ALA A 218 -5.85 -11.34 14.06
CA ALA A 218 -6.48 -11.44 15.38
C ALA A 218 -5.72 -12.33 16.37
N GLU A 219 -5.05 -13.38 15.89
CA GLU A 219 -4.28 -14.31 16.74
C GLU A 219 -2.94 -13.71 17.24
N THR A 220 -2.47 -12.65 16.58
CA THR A 220 -1.18 -12.04 16.90
C THR A 220 -1.30 -10.94 17.96
N PRO A 221 -0.25 -10.65 18.75
CA PRO A 221 -0.27 -9.57 19.73
C PRO A 221 -0.01 -8.18 19.11
N VAL A 222 0.13 -8.07 17.78
CA VAL A 222 0.51 -6.82 17.12
C VAL A 222 -0.61 -5.79 17.15
N ASN A 223 -0.20 -4.51 17.11
CA ASN A 223 -1.12 -3.39 16.95
C ASN A 223 -1.75 -3.43 15.55
N ILE A 224 -3.03 -3.08 15.47
CA ILE A 224 -3.75 -3.05 14.21
C ILE A 224 -4.21 -1.62 13.94
N PHE A 225 -4.05 -1.21 12.70
CA PHE A 225 -4.56 0.04 12.16
C PHE A 225 -5.65 -0.27 11.14
N ILE A 226 -6.85 0.28 11.32
CA ILE A 226 -7.99 0.08 10.44
C ILE A 226 -8.24 1.39 9.67
N SER A 227 -8.04 1.35 8.36
CA SER A 227 -8.33 2.48 7.47
C SER A 227 -9.65 2.26 6.75
N GLY A 228 -10.33 3.35 6.43
CA GLY A 228 -11.56 3.30 5.64
C GLY A 228 -12.47 4.49 5.90
N GLU A 229 -13.38 4.74 4.98
CA GLU A 229 -14.31 5.87 5.04
C GLU A 229 -15.24 5.82 6.28
N ASN A 230 -15.94 6.92 6.51
CA ASN A 230 -16.92 6.97 7.58
C ASN A 230 -18.11 6.06 7.26
N GLY A 231 -18.52 5.27 8.26
CA GLY A 231 -19.67 4.40 8.14
C GLY A 231 -19.43 3.07 7.41
N THR A 232 -18.19 2.67 7.13
CA THR A 232 -17.86 1.37 6.49
C THR A 232 -17.94 0.17 7.44
N GLY A 233 -17.94 0.40 8.76
CA GLY A 233 -18.01 -0.67 9.78
C GLY A 233 -16.71 -0.93 10.54
N LYS A 234 -15.80 0.05 10.64
CA LYS A 234 -14.51 -0.06 11.37
C LYS A 234 -14.67 -0.61 12.79
N GLU A 235 -15.66 -0.12 13.55
CA GLU A 235 -15.94 -0.62 14.90
C GLU A 235 -16.33 -2.10 14.92
N VAL A 236 -17.16 -2.53 13.96
CA VAL A 236 -17.60 -3.94 13.85
C VAL A 236 -16.41 -4.86 13.58
N ILE A 237 -15.49 -4.44 12.71
CA ILE A 237 -14.26 -5.20 12.43
C ILE A 237 -13.30 -5.19 13.61
N SER A 238 -13.16 -4.06 14.33
CA SER A 238 -12.32 -4.02 15.55
C SER A 238 -12.82 -4.99 16.63
N ARG A 239 -14.14 -5.10 16.79
CA ARG A 239 -14.76 -6.04 17.73
C ARG A 239 -14.57 -7.48 17.28
N LEU A 240 -14.75 -7.77 15.99
CA LEU A 240 -14.47 -9.09 15.43
C LEU A 240 -13.02 -9.53 15.71
N ILE A 241 -12.05 -8.64 15.48
CA ILE A 241 -10.63 -8.92 15.75
C ILE A 241 -10.40 -9.26 17.22
N HIS A 242 -11.04 -8.53 18.14
CA HIS A 242 -10.97 -8.82 19.57
C HIS A 242 -11.59 -10.18 19.92
N ASP A 243 -12.80 -10.45 19.42
CA ASP A 243 -13.56 -11.68 19.70
C ASP A 243 -12.83 -12.95 19.20
N LEU A 244 -12.02 -12.80 18.15
CA LEU A 244 -11.18 -13.85 17.58
C LEU A 244 -9.79 -13.95 18.23
N SER A 245 -9.41 -12.99 19.07
CA SER A 245 -8.10 -12.97 19.69
C SER A 245 -8.00 -13.90 20.92
N PRO A 246 -6.79 -14.25 21.38
CA PRO A 246 -6.60 -14.97 22.64
C PRO A 246 -7.17 -14.23 23.86
N ALA A 247 -7.36 -12.91 23.76
CA ALA A 247 -7.87 -12.05 24.81
C ALA A 247 -9.39 -11.78 24.71
N ARG A 248 -10.16 -12.61 23.98
CA ARG A 248 -11.62 -12.42 23.78
C ARG A 248 -12.48 -12.36 25.04
N GLU A 249 -12.00 -12.93 26.16
CA GLU A 249 -12.70 -12.90 27.46
C GLU A 249 -12.28 -11.71 28.33
N LYS A 250 -11.34 -10.90 27.85
CA LYS A 250 -10.80 -9.72 28.53
C LYS A 250 -11.54 -8.46 28.09
N PRO A 251 -11.35 -7.31 28.77
CA PRO A 251 -12.06 -6.09 28.43
C PRO A 251 -11.78 -5.62 26.99
N PHE A 252 -12.84 -5.22 26.29
CA PHE A 252 -12.77 -4.45 25.04
C PHE A 252 -13.23 -3.01 25.33
N VAL A 253 -12.29 -2.08 25.39
CA VAL A 253 -12.56 -0.67 25.68
C VAL A 253 -12.52 0.11 24.37
N ALA A 254 -13.69 0.55 23.90
CA ALA A 254 -13.82 1.36 22.70
C ALA A 254 -13.92 2.85 23.06
N VAL A 255 -13.09 3.67 22.41
CA VAL A 255 -13.04 5.11 22.62
C VAL A 255 -13.02 5.81 21.27
N ASN A 256 -13.97 6.73 21.06
CA ASN A 256 -13.95 7.62 19.91
C ASN A 256 -13.26 8.93 20.30
N CYS A 257 -12.08 9.18 19.74
CA CYS A 257 -11.25 10.34 20.09
C CYS A 257 -11.91 11.67 19.71
N ALA A 258 -12.69 11.70 18.61
CA ALA A 258 -13.42 12.88 18.18
C ALA A 258 -14.60 13.26 19.09
N SER A 259 -15.07 12.33 19.95
CA SER A 259 -16.18 12.58 20.87
C SER A 259 -15.76 13.19 22.21
N ILE A 260 -14.47 13.15 22.54
CA ILE A 260 -13.95 13.62 23.83
C ILE A 260 -13.44 15.06 23.67
N PRO A 261 -13.94 16.03 24.45
CA PRO A 261 -13.38 17.38 24.47
C PRO A 261 -11.89 17.35 24.81
N GLU A 262 -11.09 18.16 24.09
CA GLU A 262 -9.63 18.19 24.23
C GLU A 262 -9.17 18.39 25.68
N ASN A 263 -9.84 19.27 26.42
CA ASN A 263 -9.55 19.56 27.83
C ASN A 263 -9.83 18.40 28.78
N LEU A 264 -10.70 17.45 28.40
CA LEU A 264 -11.04 16.27 29.20
C LEU A 264 -10.28 15.01 28.77
N MET A 265 -9.68 15.03 27.58
CA MET A 265 -9.07 13.85 26.98
C MET A 265 -7.97 13.25 27.86
N GLU A 266 -7.14 14.06 28.50
CA GLU A 266 -6.13 13.55 29.43
C GLU A 266 -6.76 12.84 30.64
N SER A 267 -7.79 13.44 31.25
CA SER A 267 -8.45 12.85 32.43
C SER A 267 -9.22 11.57 32.10
N GLU A 268 -9.80 11.45 30.90
CA GLU A 268 -10.50 10.25 30.45
C GLU A 268 -9.54 9.09 30.19
N PHE A 269 -8.41 9.34 29.50
CA PHE A 269 -7.46 8.27 29.17
C PHE A 269 -6.59 7.83 30.35
N PHE A 270 -6.06 8.79 31.13
CA PHE A 270 -5.09 8.53 32.18
C PHE A 270 -5.72 8.38 33.57
N GLY A 271 -6.95 8.88 33.76
CA GLY A 271 -7.59 8.92 35.07
C GLY A 271 -6.96 9.99 35.99
N TYR A 272 -7.52 10.15 37.18
CA TYR A 272 -7.08 11.16 38.13
C TYR A 272 -7.28 10.72 39.57
N GLU A 273 -6.39 11.19 40.45
CA GLU A 273 -6.53 11.05 41.89
C GLU A 273 -7.42 12.16 42.48
N LYS A 274 -7.91 11.93 43.70
CA LYS A 274 -8.68 12.94 44.44
C LYS A 274 -7.82 14.20 44.63
N GLY A 275 -8.36 15.36 44.26
CA GLY A 275 -7.68 16.65 44.39
C GLY A 275 -6.74 17.03 43.23
N ALA A 276 -6.73 16.26 42.13
CA ALA A 276 -5.89 16.57 40.96
C ALA A 276 -6.23 17.90 40.27
N PHE A 277 -7.49 18.33 40.33
CA PHE A 277 -7.99 19.63 39.83
C PHE A 277 -9.26 20.05 40.58
N THR A 278 -9.69 21.29 40.39
CA THR A 278 -10.94 21.82 40.99
C THR A 278 -12.15 21.00 40.50
N GLY A 279 -12.76 20.23 41.41
CA GLY A 279 -13.88 19.33 41.10
C GLY A 279 -13.53 17.83 41.16
N ALA A 280 -12.25 17.45 41.33
CA ALA A 280 -11.82 16.07 41.50
C ALA A 280 -12.11 15.54 42.93
N MET A 281 -13.40 15.35 43.24
CA MET A 281 -13.86 14.92 44.58
C MET A 281 -13.56 13.44 44.88
N THR A 282 -13.46 12.62 43.83
CA THR A 282 -13.20 11.18 43.90
C THR A 282 -12.08 10.80 42.94
N MET A 283 -11.39 9.68 43.19
CA MET A 283 -10.49 9.09 42.20
C MET A 283 -11.32 8.46 41.06
N ARG A 284 -10.85 8.59 39.80
CA ARG A 284 -11.42 7.90 38.64
C ARG A 284 -10.34 7.19 37.83
N LYS A 285 -10.62 5.95 37.45
CA LYS A 285 -9.76 5.15 36.55
C LYS A 285 -9.83 5.70 35.14
N GLY A 286 -8.71 5.63 34.42
CA GLY A 286 -8.63 6.01 33.01
C GLY A 286 -8.85 4.84 32.06
N ARG A 287 -9.09 5.12 30.78
CA ARG A 287 -9.31 4.09 29.74
C ARG A 287 -8.15 3.10 29.60
N PHE A 288 -6.91 3.54 29.81
CA PHE A 288 -5.76 2.63 29.78
C PHE A 288 -5.79 1.58 30.89
N GLU A 289 -6.26 1.97 32.09
CA GLU A 289 -6.43 1.04 33.21
C GLU A 289 -7.64 0.12 32.99
N GLU A 290 -8.72 0.62 32.40
CA GLU A 290 -9.90 -0.19 32.05
C GLU A 290 -9.58 -1.27 31.00
N ALA A 291 -8.63 -0.98 30.10
CA ALA A 291 -8.24 -1.89 29.02
C ALA A 291 -7.20 -2.94 29.43
N ASP A 292 -6.70 -2.91 30.67
CA ASP A 292 -5.61 -3.77 31.12
C ASP A 292 -5.91 -5.27 30.93
N GLY A 293 -4.94 -5.98 30.35
CA GLY A 293 -5.03 -7.38 29.94
C GLY A 293 -5.95 -7.65 28.74
N GLY A 294 -6.57 -6.62 28.15
CA GLY A 294 -7.55 -6.72 27.07
C GLY A 294 -7.16 -5.97 25.81
N THR A 295 -8.12 -5.26 25.21
CA THR A 295 -7.95 -4.50 23.97
C THR A 295 -8.50 -3.09 24.10
N LEU A 296 -7.71 -2.10 23.70
CA LEU A 296 -8.11 -0.70 23.56
C LEU A 296 -8.35 -0.39 22.08
N PHE A 297 -9.59 -0.08 21.73
CA PHE A 297 -9.97 0.41 20.42
C PHE A 297 -10.06 1.94 20.40
N LEU A 298 -9.29 2.57 19.52
CA LEU A 298 -9.19 4.01 19.35
C LEU A 298 -9.77 4.41 17.98
N ASP A 299 -11.03 4.81 17.95
CA ASP A 299 -11.68 5.33 16.76
C ASP A 299 -11.33 6.80 16.55
N GLU A 300 -11.21 7.20 15.29
CA GLU A 300 -10.75 8.53 14.85
C GLU A 300 -9.45 8.99 15.53
N ILE A 301 -8.43 8.12 15.54
CA ILE A 301 -7.12 8.40 16.16
C ILE A 301 -6.46 9.69 15.63
N ALA A 302 -6.76 10.08 14.39
CA ALA A 302 -6.24 11.30 13.78
C ALA A 302 -6.76 12.59 14.47
N ASP A 303 -7.80 12.51 15.28
CA ASP A 303 -8.35 13.62 16.06
C ASP A 303 -7.70 13.78 17.46
N LEU A 304 -6.65 13.03 17.76
CA LEU A 304 -5.87 13.21 18.99
C LEU A 304 -5.14 14.57 18.99
N PRO A 305 -5.35 15.43 20.01
CA PRO A 305 -4.62 16.67 20.21
C PRO A 305 -3.13 16.44 20.34
N GLN A 306 -2.33 17.29 19.70
CA GLN A 306 -0.86 17.19 19.71
C GLN A 306 -0.27 17.16 21.11
N ALA A 307 -0.86 17.88 22.07
CA ALA A 307 -0.39 17.95 23.45
C ALA A 307 -0.42 16.59 24.16
N ILE A 308 -1.32 15.68 23.74
CA ILE A 308 -1.55 14.39 24.38
C ILE A 308 -0.76 13.27 23.68
N GLN A 309 -0.41 13.44 22.42
CA GLN A 309 0.32 12.44 21.61
C GLN A 309 1.63 11.94 22.26
N PRO A 310 2.49 12.77 22.88
CA PRO A 310 3.70 12.28 23.57
C PRO A 310 3.39 11.36 24.76
N LYS A 311 2.31 11.65 25.50
CA LYS A 311 1.89 10.81 26.63
C LYS A 311 1.35 9.47 26.13
N PHE A 312 0.57 9.48 25.05
CA PHE A 312 0.15 8.25 24.38
C PHE A 312 1.35 7.42 23.94
N LEU A 313 2.32 8.02 23.23
CA LEU A 313 3.53 7.32 22.80
C LEU A 313 4.23 6.61 23.96
N ARG A 314 4.37 7.28 25.11
CA ARG A 314 4.97 6.68 26.30
C ARG A 314 4.21 5.45 26.80
N VAL A 315 2.88 5.53 26.84
CA VAL A 315 2.02 4.38 27.19
C VAL A 315 2.20 3.23 26.18
N LEU A 316 2.28 3.54 24.88
CA LEU A 316 2.48 2.54 23.82
C LEU A 316 3.86 1.87 23.85
N GLN A 317 4.88 2.59 24.31
CA GLN A 317 6.28 2.12 24.34
C GLN A 317 6.59 1.36 25.63
N GLU A 318 6.21 1.93 26.78
CA GLU A 318 6.64 1.48 28.10
C GLU A 318 5.53 0.75 28.88
N GLY A 319 4.26 0.88 28.45
CA GLY A 319 3.10 0.40 29.21
C GLY A 319 2.85 1.19 30.50
N GLU A 320 3.52 2.32 30.68
CA GLU A 320 3.51 3.12 31.90
C GLU A 320 2.49 4.25 31.84
N VAL A 321 1.57 4.26 32.80
CA VAL A 321 0.52 5.27 32.96
C VAL A 321 0.68 5.92 34.33
N THR A 322 0.62 7.25 34.36
CA THR A 322 0.59 8.02 35.61
C THR A 322 -0.72 8.79 35.66
N ARG A 323 -1.51 8.62 36.74
CA ARG A 323 -2.77 9.36 36.91
C ARG A 323 -2.48 10.85 37.13
N LEU A 324 -3.40 11.70 36.72
CA LEU A 324 -3.33 13.13 37.03
C LEU A 324 -3.30 13.35 38.54
N GLY A 325 -2.38 14.19 39.02
CA GLY A 325 -2.19 14.48 40.44
C GLY A 325 -1.46 13.38 41.23
N SER A 326 -0.94 12.34 40.56
CA SER A 326 -0.15 11.27 41.16
C SER A 326 1.26 11.25 40.59
N ASN A 327 2.23 10.81 41.40
CA ASN A 327 3.58 10.45 40.93
C ASN A 327 3.77 8.93 40.85
N LYS A 328 2.71 8.15 41.13
CA LYS A 328 2.75 6.70 41.07
C LYS A 328 2.64 6.25 39.62
N VAL A 329 3.67 5.56 39.14
CA VAL A 329 3.68 4.91 37.83
C VAL A 329 2.98 3.56 37.95
N ASN A 330 1.96 3.35 37.13
CA ASN A 330 1.23 2.10 36.99
C ASN A 330 1.60 1.46 35.64
N ARG A 331 1.81 0.15 35.61
CA ARG A 331 2.06 -0.59 34.37
C ARG A 331 0.83 -1.38 33.97
N PHE A 332 0.41 -1.22 32.74
CA PHE A 332 -0.71 -1.93 32.13
C PHE A 332 -0.28 -2.49 30.78
N GLN A 333 -0.87 -3.61 30.39
CA GLN A 333 -0.58 -4.24 29.11
C GLN A 333 -1.88 -4.54 28.38
N PHE A 334 -2.04 -3.97 27.20
CA PHE A 334 -3.24 -4.14 26.38
C PHE A 334 -2.87 -4.09 24.91
N ARG A 335 -3.67 -4.78 24.10
CA ARG A 335 -3.56 -4.72 22.64
C ARG A 335 -4.24 -3.46 22.13
N ILE A 336 -3.75 -2.89 21.04
CA ILE A 336 -4.32 -1.68 20.47
C ILE A 336 -4.83 -1.93 19.07
N ILE A 337 -6.05 -1.47 18.85
CA ILE A 337 -6.66 -1.36 17.53
C ILE A 337 -6.97 0.12 17.34
N SER A 338 -6.46 0.74 16.29
CA SER A 338 -6.70 2.15 15.98
C SER A 338 -7.43 2.26 14.65
N ALA A 339 -8.28 3.26 14.51
CA ALA A 339 -9.06 3.49 13.30
C ALA A 339 -9.14 4.98 12.96
N THR A 340 -9.26 5.29 11.67
CA THR A 340 -9.43 6.66 11.17
C THR A 340 -9.96 6.63 9.74
N ASN A 341 -10.68 7.68 9.36
CA ASN A 341 -11.01 7.95 7.96
C ASN A 341 -10.02 8.92 7.28
N LYS A 342 -9.14 9.57 8.03
CA LYS A 342 -8.14 10.50 7.51
C LYS A 342 -6.86 9.78 7.12
N ASP A 343 -6.18 10.31 6.12
CA ASP A 343 -4.81 9.91 5.77
C ASP A 343 -3.83 10.40 6.85
N LEU A 344 -3.44 9.51 7.75
CA LEU A 344 -2.50 9.83 8.82
C LEU A 344 -1.14 10.29 8.30
N ARG A 345 -0.67 9.82 7.14
CA ARG A 345 0.61 10.26 6.58
C ARG A 345 0.55 11.73 6.20
N GLN A 346 -0.58 12.19 5.65
CA GLN A 346 -0.80 13.61 5.41
C GLN A 346 -0.88 14.41 6.69
N GLU A 347 -1.49 13.88 7.75
CA GLU A 347 -1.55 14.57 9.05
C GLU A 347 -0.17 14.68 9.71
N VAL A 348 0.70 13.68 9.53
CA VAL A 348 2.12 13.75 9.91
C VAL A 348 2.86 14.81 9.09
N ALA A 349 2.68 14.82 7.77
CA ALA A 349 3.32 15.80 6.89
C ALA A 349 2.90 17.26 7.21
N LYS A 350 1.67 17.46 7.69
CA LYS A 350 1.16 18.76 8.16
C LYS A 350 1.61 19.12 9.58
N GLY A 351 2.38 18.25 10.24
CA GLY A 351 2.81 18.41 11.62
C GLY A 351 1.68 18.29 12.64
N ARG A 352 0.51 17.76 12.25
CA ARG A 352 -0.67 17.60 13.13
C ARG A 352 -0.65 16.30 13.91
N PHE A 353 0.07 15.31 13.40
CA PHE A 353 0.29 14.04 14.05
C PHE A 353 1.79 13.75 14.15
N ARG A 354 2.26 13.22 15.26
CA ARG A 354 3.67 12.92 15.43
C ARG A 354 4.06 11.65 14.67
N GLU A 355 5.21 11.71 14.02
CA GLU A 355 5.77 10.62 13.23
C GLU A 355 6.10 9.38 14.09
N ASP A 356 6.66 9.60 15.30
CA ASP A 356 6.98 8.54 16.26
C ASP A 356 5.74 7.74 16.71
N LEU A 357 4.64 8.44 16.98
CA LEU A 357 3.35 7.85 17.32
C LEU A 357 2.75 7.11 16.13
N TYR A 358 2.84 7.67 14.92
CA TYR A 358 2.37 7.02 13.70
C TYR A 358 3.01 5.65 13.50
N TYR A 359 4.35 5.56 13.53
CA TYR A 359 5.04 4.28 13.34
C TYR A 359 4.78 3.26 14.45
N ARG A 360 4.46 3.70 15.68
CA ARG A 360 4.13 2.80 16.78
C ARG A 360 2.72 2.21 16.68
N LEU A 361 1.79 2.96 16.09
CA LEU A 361 0.41 2.51 15.84
C LEU A 361 0.29 1.70 14.53
N PHE A 362 1.08 2.07 13.52
CA PHE A 362 1.03 1.48 12.18
C PHE A 362 1.92 0.23 12.09
N SER A 363 1.48 -0.88 12.71
CA SER A 363 2.17 -2.18 12.56
C SER A 363 1.56 -3.03 11.45
N VAL A 364 0.22 -3.15 11.42
CA VAL A 364 -0.51 -3.89 10.38
C VAL A 364 -1.75 -3.11 9.99
N GLU A 365 -1.95 -2.87 8.69
CA GLU A 365 -3.10 -2.13 8.16
C GLU A 365 -4.19 -3.06 7.62
N VAL A 366 -5.42 -2.87 8.11
CA VAL A 366 -6.65 -3.48 7.60
C VAL A 366 -7.48 -2.39 6.91
N HIS A 367 -7.46 -2.36 5.58
CA HIS A 367 -8.27 -1.42 4.81
C HIS A 367 -9.69 -1.96 4.60
N ILE A 368 -10.71 -1.16 4.97
CA ILE A 368 -12.12 -1.51 4.71
C ILE A 368 -12.63 -0.70 3.51
N PRO A 369 -13.00 -1.38 2.40
CA PRO A 369 -13.48 -0.71 1.21
C PRO A 369 -14.83 -0.02 1.44
N PRO A 370 -15.07 1.11 0.76
CA PRO A 370 -16.36 1.79 0.78
C PRO A 370 -17.46 0.92 0.14
N LEU A 371 -18.71 1.16 0.51
CA LEU A 371 -19.86 0.34 0.09
C LEU A 371 -20.04 0.28 -1.43
N ARG A 372 -19.68 1.35 -2.15
CA ARG A 372 -19.68 1.42 -3.61
C ARG A 372 -18.71 0.45 -4.31
N GLU A 373 -17.68 -0.04 -3.60
CA GLU A 373 -16.74 -1.04 -4.12
C GLU A 373 -17.15 -2.48 -3.77
N ARG A 374 -18.27 -2.64 -3.04
CA ARG A 374 -18.86 -3.91 -2.62
C ARG A 374 -20.37 -3.88 -2.77
N THR A 375 -20.83 -3.53 -3.98
CA THR A 375 -22.25 -3.37 -4.32
C THR A 375 -23.07 -4.64 -4.07
N GLU A 376 -22.44 -5.81 -4.22
CA GLU A 376 -23.01 -7.14 -3.91
C GLU A 376 -23.54 -7.25 -2.47
N GLU A 377 -23.06 -6.42 -1.54
CA GLU A 377 -23.51 -6.43 -0.14
C GLU A 377 -24.69 -5.50 0.15
N ILE A 378 -25.04 -4.58 -0.77
CA ILE A 378 -26.03 -3.53 -0.50
C ILE A 378 -27.39 -4.13 -0.16
N LEU A 379 -27.90 -5.05 -0.99
CA LEU A 379 -29.20 -5.67 -0.77
C LEU A 379 -29.21 -6.59 0.47
N PRO A 380 -28.25 -7.53 0.63
CA PRO A 380 -28.13 -8.33 1.85
C PRO A 380 -28.06 -7.50 3.15
N LEU A 381 -27.31 -6.40 3.16
CA LEU A 381 -27.25 -5.46 4.29
C LEU A 381 -28.59 -4.76 4.52
N ALA A 382 -29.24 -4.28 3.45
CA ALA A 382 -30.53 -3.62 3.54
C ALA A 382 -31.61 -4.55 4.14
N GLU A 383 -31.65 -5.82 3.72
CA GLU A 383 -32.54 -6.82 4.26
C GLU A 383 -32.23 -7.18 5.72
N ALA A 384 -30.95 -7.26 6.08
CA ALA A 384 -30.53 -7.46 7.47
C ALA A 384 -31.02 -6.30 8.36
N PHE A 385 -30.80 -5.05 7.95
CA PHE A 385 -31.29 -3.87 8.69
C PHE A 385 -32.80 -3.78 8.72
N LEU A 386 -33.48 -4.17 7.63
CA LEU A 386 -34.93 -4.23 7.59
C LEU A 386 -35.47 -5.20 8.64
N ARG A 387 -34.93 -6.42 8.69
CA ARG A 387 -35.32 -7.44 9.68
C ARG A 387 -35.04 -6.98 11.11
N GLU A 388 -33.86 -6.41 11.36
CA GLU A 388 -33.47 -5.87 12.68
C GLU A 388 -34.45 -4.77 13.12
N THR A 389 -34.68 -3.78 12.25
CA THR A 389 -35.49 -2.60 12.57
C THR A 389 -36.98 -2.95 12.67
N SER A 390 -37.48 -3.85 11.82
CA SER A 390 -38.87 -4.33 11.86
C SER A 390 -39.19 -5.01 13.18
N ARG A 391 -38.25 -5.83 13.71
CA ARG A 391 -38.36 -6.43 15.05
C ARG A 391 -38.38 -5.36 16.15
N ARG A 392 -37.48 -4.36 16.06
CA ARG A 392 -37.38 -3.27 17.04
C ARG A 392 -38.65 -2.40 17.06
N PHE A 393 -39.22 -2.10 15.89
CA PHE A 393 -40.40 -1.23 15.75
C PHE A 393 -41.72 -2.01 15.84
N GLN A 394 -41.67 -3.34 15.96
CA GLN A 394 -42.83 -4.23 15.93
C GLN A 394 -43.72 -4.00 14.71
N LYS A 395 -43.11 -3.66 13.57
CA LYS A 395 -43.79 -3.28 12.34
C LYS A 395 -43.41 -4.24 11.24
N GLN A 396 -44.41 -4.81 10.57
CA GLN A 396 -44.20 -5.67 9.41
C GLN A 396 -44.45 -4.88 8.13
N VAL A 397 -43.62 -5.12 7.12
CA VAL A 397 -43.71 -4.51 5.78
C VAL A 397 -43.43 -5.59 4.75
N GLY A 398 -43.90 -5.38 3.52
CA GLY A 398 -43.76 -6.32 2.39
C GLY A 398 -42.37 -6.36 1.77
N GLY A 399 -41.42 -5.55 2.25
CA GLY A 399 -40.07 -5.45 1.71
C GLY A 399 -39.89 -4.24 0.78
N PHE A 400 -38.85 -4.29 -0.05
CA PHE A 400 -38.50 -3.26 -1.02
C PHE A 400 -39.17 -3.51 -2.36
N SER A 401 -39.62 -2.46 -3.06
CA SER A 401 -40.01 -2.60 -4.47
C SER A 401 -38.77 -2.80 -5.35
N SER A 402 -38.96 -3.32 -6.57
CA SER A 402 -37.91 -3.49 -7.57
C SER A 402 -37.17 -2.18 -7.86
N GLU A 403 -37.92 -1.07 -7.93
CA GLU A 403 -37.38 0.26 -8.20
C GLU A 403 -36.49 0.76 -7.05
N VAL A 404 -36.86 0.46 -5.79
CA VAL A 404 -36.04 0.80 -4.63
C VAL A 404 -34.74 0.00 -4.61
N ILE A 405 -34.79 -1.29 -4.96
CA ILE A 405 -33.59 -2.12 -5.07
C ILE A 405 -32.63 -1.56 -6.13
N HIS A 406 -33.15 -1.21 -7.31
CA HIS A 406 -32.35 -0.59 -8.37
C HIS A 406 -31.74 0.76 -7.94
N LEU A 407 -32.48 1.58 -7.19
CA LEU A 407 -31.95 2.81 -6.62
C LEU A 407 -30.85 2.54 -5.61
N PHE A 408 -30.97 1.50 -4.80
CA PHE A 408 -29.96 1.13 -3.82
C PHE A 408 -28.66 0.68 -4.49
N GLU A 409 -28.74 -0.14 -5.54
CA GLU A 409 -27.57 -0.65 -6.26
C GLU A 409 -26.85 0.42 -7.09
N SER A 410 -27.61 1.40 -7.61
CA SER A 410 -27.06 2.49 -8.44
C SER A 410 -26.52 3.68 -7.65
N TYR A 411 -26.85 3.79 -6.36
CA TYR A 411 -26.39 4.89 -5.52
C TYR A 411 -24.98 4.65 -4.98
N HIS A 412 -24.19 5.72 -4.86
CA HIS A 412 -22.78 5.64 -4.48
C HIS A 412 -22.54 5.54 -2.95
N TRP A 413 -23.59 5.73 -2.14
CA TRP A 413 -23.56 5.63 -0.68
C TRP A 413 -22.38 6.36 -0.01
N PRO A 414 -22.28 7.69 -0.11
CA PRO A 414 -21.18 8.47 0.47
C PRO A 414 -21.05 8.31 2.01
N GLY A 415 -22.14 7.98 2.72
CA GLY A 415 -22.12 7.65 4.14
C GLY A 415 -22.06 6.14 4.44
N ASN A 416 -21.76 5.33 3.42
CA ASN A 416 -21.57 3.88 3.47
C ASN A 416 -22.72 3.15 4.19
N VAL A 417 -22.40 2.09 4.94
CA VAL A 417 -23.36 1.23 5.64
C VAL A 417 -24.21 2.02 6.65
N ARG A 418 -23.65 3.08 7.26
CA ARG A 418 -24.39 3.95 8.19
C ARG A 418 -25.51 4.72 7.48
N GLN A 419 -25.28 5.21 6.26
CA GLN A 419 -26.31 5.87 5.46
C GLN A 419 -27.37 4.88 4.99
N LEU A 420 -26.95 3.70 4.51
CA LEU A 420 -27.88 2.64 4.11
C LEU A 420 -28.83 2.25 5.26
N ARG A 421 -28.30 2.02 6.46
CA ARG A 421 -29.12 1.72 7.65
C ARG A 421 -30.15 2.82 7.92
N ARG A 422 -29.75 4.10 7.87
CA ARG A 422 -30.66 5.24 8.08
C ARG A 422 -31.75 5.31 7.02
N GLU A 423 -31.41 5.03 5.77
CA GLU A 423 -32.38 5.02 4.68
C GLU A 423 -33.43 3.91 4.88
N VAL A 424 -32.99 2.69 5.25
CA VAL A 424 -33.90 1.57 5.56
C VAL A 424 -34.80 1.90 6.77
N GLU A 425 -34.25 2.48 7.83
CA GLU A 425 -35.04 2.93 8.99
C GLU A 425 -36.10 3.98 8.62
N ARG A 426 -35.73 4.93 7.76
CA ARG A 426 -36.64 5.96 7.22
C ARG A 426 -37.77 5.31 6.43
N LEU A 427 -37.44 4.44 5.47
CA LEU A 427 -38.44 3.76 4.64
C LEU A 427 -39.42 2.95 5.49
N LEU A 428 -38.92 2.15 6.44
CA LEU A 428 -39.76 1.40 7.37
C LEU A 428 -40.70 2.31 8.17
N THR A 429 -40.23 3.49 8.56
CA THR A 429 -41.04 4.45 9.32
C THR A 429 -42.20 4.99 8.47
N LEU A 430 -41.92 5.36 7.21
CA LEU A 430 -42.89 5.99 6.30
C LEU A 430 -43.86 5.00 5.64
N THR A 431 -43.47 3.75 5.45
CA THR A 431 -44.31 2.74 4.78
C THR A 431 -45.42 2.23 5.71
N PRO A 432 -46.70 2.18 5.30
CA PRO A 432 -47.78 1.60 6.12
C PRO A 432 -47.55 0.12 6.48
N GLU A 433 -48.27 -0.38 7.49
CA GLU A 433 -48.18 -1.79 7.88
C GLU A 433 -48.51 -2.72 6.70
N ARG A 434 -47.69 -3.75 6.49
CA ARG A 434 -47.72 -4.68 5.34
C ARG A 434 -47.55 -4.02 3.96
N GLY A 435 -47.26 -2.73 3.90
CA GLY A 435 -46.98 -2.01 2.65
C GLY A 435 -45.61 -2.36 2.07
N ILE A 436 -45.45 -2.14 0.76
CA ILE A 436 -44.16 -2.25 0.05
C ILE A 436 -43.47 -0.88 0.07
N MET A 437 -42.16 -0.85 0.30
CA MET A 437 -41.38 0.40 0.27
C MET A 437 -41.23 0.86 -1.18
N GLN A 438 -41.70 2.07 -1.46
CA GLN A 438 -41.73 2.67 -2.80
C GLN A 438 -40.68 3.79 -2.94
N PRO A 439 -40.20 4.09 -4.15
CA PRO A 439 -39.19 5.13 -4.40
C PRO A 439 -39.54 6.52 -3.86
N GLU A 440 -40.82 6.88 -3.80
CA GLU A 440 -41.29 8.19 -3.32
C GLU A 440 -41.03 8.38 -1.82
N SER A 441 -40.82 7.29 -1.08
CA SER A 441 -40.50 7.30 0.35
C SER A 441 -39.00 7.47 0.60
N CYS A 442 -38.14 7.20 -0.39
CA CYS A 442 -36.69 7.36 -0.28
C CYS A 442 -36.30 8.81 -0.02
N SER A 443 -35.11 9.05 0.50
CA SER A 443 -34.53 10.39 0.63
C SER A 443 -34.43 11.11 -0.72
N LEU A 444 -34.42 12.44 -0.69
CA LEU A 444 -34.34 13.26 -1.89
C LEU A 444 -33.03 13.01 -2.67
N GLU A 445 -31.93 12.79 -1.96
CA GLU A 445 -30.62 12.47 -2.54
C GLU A 445 -30.70 11.19 -3.40
N LEU A 446 -31.31 10.13 -2.88
CA LEU A 446 -31.48 8.85 -3.57
C LEU A 446 -32.42 8.96 -4.79
N ARG A 447 -33.47 9.78 -4.66
CA ARG A 447 -34.41 10.03 -5.77
C ARG A 447 -33.77 10.81 -6.90
N GLN A 448 -32.94 11.81 -6.57
CA GLN A 448 -32.28 12.66 -7.56
C GLN A 448 -31.19 11.93 -8.34
N SER A 449 -30.51 10.94 -7.75
CA SER A 449 -29.53 10.12 -8.47
C SER A 449 -30.15 9.23 -9.55
N GLY A 450 -31.39 8.77 -9.38
CA GLY A 450 -32.10 7.97 -10.37
C GLY A 450 -32.60 8.75 -11.60
N HIS A 451 -32.84 10.05 -11.46
CA HIS A 451 -33.37 10.90 -12.54
C HIS A 451 -32.32 11.38 -13.56
N GLY A 452 -31.03 11.17 -13.30
CA GLY A 452 -29.93 11.54 -14.22
C GLY A 452 -29.81 10.64 -15.46
N VAL A 453 -30.31 9.40 -15.39
CA VAL A 453 -30.17 8.40 -16.46
C VAL A 453 -31.32 8.47 -17.48
N SER A 454 -32.49 9.00 -17.08
CA SER A 454 -33.69 9.00 -17.95
C SER A 454 -33.76 10.14 -18.98
N ARG A 455 -32.85 11.12 -18.96
CA ARG A 455 -32.84 12.23 -19.94
C ARG A 455 -31.98 11.99 -21.18
N LEU A 456 -31.07 11.02 -21.15
CA LEU A 456 -30.21 10.70 -22.31
C LEU A 456 -30.87 9.74 -23.32
N GLY A 457 -32.03 9.18 -22.99
CA GLY A 457 -32.75 8.23 -23.85
C GLY A 457 -33.86 8.82 -24.73
N SER A 458 -34.19 10.11 -24.59
CA SER A 458 -35.37 10.70 -25.25
C SER A 458 -35.07 11.75 -26.33
N GLU A 459 -33.81 12.06 -26.64
CA GLU A 459 -33.45 13.05 -27.68
C GLU A 459 -32.98 12.44 -29.01
N VAL A 460 -32.98 11.11 -29.18
CA VAL A 460 -32.55 10.45 -30.44
C VAL A 460 -33.70 10.26 -31.44
N ALA A 461 -34.90 10.77 -31.14
CA ALA A 461 -36.06 10.63 -32.03
C ALA A 461 -36.79 11.96 -32.24
N ARG A 462 -36.24 12.82 -33.12
CA ARG A 462 -36.96 13.67 -34.10
C ARG A 462 -36.06 14.76 -34.67
N GLY A 463 -35.84 14.72 -35.99
CA GLY A 463 -35.31 15.86 -36.74
C GLY A 463 -34.58 15.48 -38.03
N GLU A 464 -35.33 15.10 -39.07
CA GLU A 464 -34.83 15.03 -40.45
C GLU A 464 -34.69 16.44 -41.07
N GLY A 465 -33.63 16.63 -41.88
CA GLY A 465 -33.69 17.34 -43.16
C GLY A 465 -33.09 18.75 -43.27
N GLY A 466 -32.10 18.91 -44.17
CA GLY A 466 -32.01 20.11 -45.04
C GLY A 466 -30.66 20.83 -45.21
N HIS A 467 -30.06 20.62 -46.40
CA HIS A 467 -29.22 21.53 -47.22
C HIS A 467 -27.85 22.08 -46.79
N GLU A 468 -26.83 21.56 -47.49
CA GLU A 468 -25.90 22.23 -48.43
C GLU A 468 -25.20 23.58 -48.13
N THR A 469 -23.87 23.49 -48.27
CA THR A 469 -22.90 24.45 -48.88
C THR A 469 -22.49 25.71 -48.11
N GLY A 470 -21.17 25.84 -47.92
CA GLY A 470 -20.52 27.05 -47.45
C GLY A 470 -19.03 26.85 -47.21
N ALA A 471 -18.25 26.81 -48.29
CA ALA A 471 -16.79 26.84 -48.25
C ALA A 471 -16.28 28.17 -47.65
N GLY A 472 -15.25 28.08 -46.80
CA GLY A 472 -14.62 29.26 -46.19
C GLY A 472 -13.49 28.92 -45.23
N ALA A 473 -12.56 28.05 -45.64
CA ALA A 473 -11.29 27.86 -44.94
C ALA A 473 -10.21 28.68 -45.64
N LEU A 474 -9.81 29.80 -45.03
CA LEU A 474 -8.59 30.54 -45.36
C LEU A 474 -7.72 30.63 -44.10
N SER A 475 -6.63 29.84 -44.15
CA SER A 475 -5.28 30.21 -43.76
C SER A 475 -5.05 30.89 -42.40
N LEU A 476 -4.64 30.11 -41.41
CA LEU A 476 -3.74 30.57 -40.35
C LEU A 476 -2.32 30.09 -40.68
N THR A 477 -1.49 31.05 -41.06
CA THR A 477 -0.03 30.98 -40.99
C THR A 477 0.44 31.02 -39.54
N GLY A 478 1.43 30.20 -39.21
CA GLY A 478 2.56 30.62 -38.38
C GLY A 478 2.37 30.64 -36.86
N ASP A 479 2.88 29.57 -36.27
CA ASP A 479 3.79 29.57 -35.11
C ASP A 479 3.31 29.38 -33.67
N ALA A 480 3.92 28.32 -33.11
CA ALA A 480 4.35 28.13 -31.73
C ALA A 480 3.30 27.72 -30.70
N VAL A 481 2.97 26.41 -30.65
CA VAL A 481 3.21 25.55 -29.46
C VAL A 481 3.34 24.08 -29.92
N SER A 482 4.52 23.66 -30.37
CA SER A 482 4.84 22.23 -30.53
C SER A 482 6.33 21.98 -30.36
N SER A 483 6.79 21.96 -29.10
CA SER A 483 7.97 21.19 -28.67
C SER A 483 8.28 21.44 -27.19
N VAL A 484 7.77 20.58 -26.31
CA VAL A 484 8.63 20.08 -25.23
C VAL A 484 8.73 18.58 -25.50
N GLY A 485 9.77 18.23 -26.26
CA GLY A 485 10.02 16.88 -26.70
C GLY A 485 10.17 15.95 -25.50
N SER A 486 9.62 14.74 -25.64
CA SER A 486 10.11 13.56 -24.94
C SER A 486 11.62 13.47 -25.19
N THR A 487 12.41 13.90 -24.22
CA THR A 487 13.86 13.70 -24.26
C THR A 487 14.07 12.20 -24.21
N LEU A 488 14.29 11.56 -25.36
CA LEU A 488 14.80 10.20 -25.43
C LEU A 488 16.05 10.18 -24.57
N PHE A 489 15.99 9.48 -23.44
CA PHE A 489 17.15 9.25 -22.61
C PHE A 489 18.18 8.50 -23.46
N VAL A 490 19.27 9.16 -23.80
CA VAL A 490 20.44 8.52 -24.40
C VAL A 490 21.30 8.07 -23.23
N PRO A 491 21.43 6.75 -22.99
CA PRO A 491 22.31 6.23 -21.95
C PRO A 491 23.72 6.80 -22.18
N PRO A 492 24.42 7.23 -21.13
CA PRO A 492 25.78 7.71 -21.30
C PRO A 492 26.65 6.57 -21.83
N GLU A 493 27.61 6.87 -22.71
CA GLU A 493 28.53 5.86 -23.23
C GLU A 493 29.24 5.14 -22.05
N ALA A 494 29.30 3.81 -22.10
CA ALA A 494 29.86 2.98 -21.03
C ALA A 494 31.34 3.31 -20.73
N THR A 495 32.03 3.96 -21.67
CA THR A 495 33.42 4.45 -21.58
C THR A 495 33.55 5.86 -21.00
N ALA A 496 32.45 6.59 -20.78
CA ALA A 496 32.47 7.93 -20.23
C ALA A 496 32.92 7.92 -18.75
N PRO A 497 33.60 8.98 -18.26
CA PRO A 497 33.95 9.09 -16.85
C PRO A 497 32.70 8.95 -15.95
N LEU A 498 32.82 8.23 -14.84
CA LEU A 498 31.70 7.94 -13.92
C LEU A 498 30.92 9.21 -13.52
N LYS A 499 31.63 10.34 -13.34
CA LYS A 499 31.07 11.67 -13.08
C LYS A 499 30.11 12.15 -14.19
N VAL A 500 30.42 11.91 -15.46
CA VAL A 500 29.58 12.28 -16.60
C VAL A 500 28.36 11.35 -16.69
N GLN A 501 28.56 10.07 -16.39
CA GLN A 501 27.47 9.10 -16.29
C GLN A 501 26.50 9.50 -15.15
N LEU A 502 27.03 9.80 -13.96
CA LEU A 502 26.27 10.29 -12.80
C LEU A 502 25.46 11.55 -13.10
N GLN A 503 26.03 12.53 -13.80
CA GLN A 503 25.30 13.75 -14.18
C GLN A 503 24.17 13.47 -15.18
N THR A 504 24.38 12.54 -16.12
CA THR A 504 23.37 12.12 -17.09
C THR A 504 22.20 11.41 -16.39
N TRP A 505 22.50 10.62 -15.37
CA TRP A 505 21.51 9.92 -14.55
C TRP A 505 20.78 10.84 -13.57
N GLU A 506 21.48 11.76 -12.90
CA GLU A 506 20.84 12.80 -12.08
C GLU A 506 19.83 13.59 -12.92
N ARG A 507 20.22 13.95 -14.15
CA ARG A 507 19.33 14.64 -15.10
C ARG A 507 18.08 13.81 -15.42
N TYR A 508 18.25 12.51 -15.69
CA TYR A 508 17.12 11.61 -15.97
C TYR A 508 16.18 11.45 -14.77
N CYS A 509 16.71 11.24 -13.56
CA CYS A 509 15.90 11.12 -12.34
C CYS A 509 15.09 12.40 -12.09
N ILE A 510 15.71 13.57 -12.29
CA ILE A 510 15.03 14.86 -12.18
C ILE A 510 13.93 15.00 -13.24
N ALA A 511 14.22 14.68 -14.51
CA ALA A 511 13.26 14.77 -15.59
C ALA A 511 12.05 13.84 -15.40
N THR A 512 12.30 12.58 -15.03
CA THR A 512 11.25 11.58 -14.80
C THR A 512 10.41 11.93 -13.57
N ALA A 513 11.03 12.38 -12.48
CA ALA A 513 10.29 12.84 -11.30
C ALA A 513 9.43 14.07 -11.60
N LEU A 514 9.92 15.01 -12.42
CA LEU A 514 9.14 16.15 -12.90
C LEU A 514 7.97 15.70 -13.77
N GLN A 515 8.18 14.77 -14.70
CA GLN A 515 7.13 14.25 -15.57
C GLN A 515 6.06 13.51 -14.78
N ALA A 516 6.45 12.62 -13.86
CA ALA A 516 5.54 11.87 -12.99
C ALA A 516 4.80 12.76 -11.98
N SER A 517 5.31 13.97 -11.74
CA SER A 517 4.68 15.00 -10.90
C SER A 517 3.95 16.06 -11.71
N HIS A 518 3.75 15.85 -13.02
CA HIS A 518 3.14 16.81 -13.96
C HIS A 518 3.76 18.22 -13.89
N GLY A 519 5.08 18.30 -13.71
CA GLY A 519 5.83 19.55 -13.61
C GLY A 519 5.83 20.18 -12.21
N ASN A 520 5.15 19.59 -11.21
CA ASN A 520 5.17 20.10 -9.84
C ASN A 520 6.55 19.86 -9.19
N ARG A 521 7.36 20.92 -9.13
CA ARG A 521 8.74 20.88 -8.61
C ARG A 521 8.82 20.53 -7.12
N GLN A 522 7.81 20.88 -6.33
CA GLN A 522 7.81 20.58 -4.90
C GLN A 522 7.53 19.10 -4.67
N GLU A 523 6.62 18.53 -5.45
CA GLU A 523 6.31 17.10 -5.45
C GLU A 523 7.46 16.27 -6.04
N ALA A 524 8.09 16.74 -7.13
CA ALA A 524 9.27 16.10 -7.71
C ALA A 524 10.46 16.09 -6.73
N ALA A 525 10.70 17.19 -6.01
CA ALA A 525 11.75 17.26 -4.99
C ALA A 525 11.47 16.29 -3.82
N ARG A 526 10.19 16.22 -3.39
CA ARG A 526 9.72 15.29 -2.36
C ARG A 526 9.94 13.83 -2.76
N ARG A 527 9.59 13.46 -4.00
CA ARG A 527 9.77 12.11 -4.56
C ARG A 527 11.24 11.71 -4.72
N LEU A 528 12.11 12.68 -4.97
CA LEU A 528 13.54 12.47 -5.07
C LEU A 528 14.28 12.54 -3.73
N GLY A 529 13.59 12.83 -2.61
CA GLY A 529 14.21 12.94 -1.29
C GLY A 529 15.19 14.11 -1.14
N ILE A 530 15.10 15.12 -2.01
CA ILE A 530 16.01 16.27 -2.08
C ILE A 530 15.28 17.57 -1.73
N THR A 531 16.02 18.59 -1.31
CA THR A 531 15.42 19.90 -1.03
C THR A 531 14.98 20.58 -2.33
N ARG A 532 13.89 21.35 -2.28
CA ARG A 532 13.39 22.14 -3.41
C ARG A 532 14.46 23.08 -3.97
N GLN A 533 15.30 23.65 -3.11
CA GLN A 533 16.42 24.51 -3.51
C GLN A 533 17.51 23.74 -4.27
N TRP A 534 17.81 22.51 -3.85
CA TRP A 534 18.77 21.65 -4.53
C TRP A 534 18.24 21.20 -5.90
N LEU A 535 16.96 20.80 -5.97
CA LEU A 535 16.29 20.50 -7.24
C LEU A 535 16.35 21.70 -8.19
N HIS A 536 16.01 22.90 -7.69
CA HIS A 536 16.06 24.12 -8.49
C HIS A 536 17.46 24.43 -9.02
N ARG A 537 18.50 24.26 -8.18
CA ARG A 537 19.90 24.44 -8.58
C ARG A 537 20.30 23.45 -9.68
N LYS A 538 19.89 22.19 -9.55
CA LYS A 538 20.22 21.12 -10.50
C LYS A 538 19.42 21.22 -11.81
N MET A 539 18.16 21.65 -11.75
CA MET A 539 17.36 21.99 -12.94
C MET A 539 18.01 23.10 -13.75
N GLY A 540 18.51 24.15 -13.08
CA GLY A 540 19.29 25.22 -13.74
C GLY A 540 20.60 24.72 -14.35
N GLN A 541 21.29 23.78 -13.66
CA GLN A 541 22.53 23.16 -14.15
C GLN A 541 22.30 22.27 -15.38
N TYR A 542 21.15 21.61 -15.48
CA TYR A 542 20.83 20.63 -16.54
C TYR A 542 19.82 21.11 -17.59
N GLN A 543 19.40 22.38 -17.53
CA GLN A 543 18.44 22.99 -18.45
C GLN A 543 17.13 22.17 -18.57
N LEU A 544 16.54 21.82 -17.43
CA LEU A 544 15.28 21.06 -17.29
C LEU A 544 14.15 21.89 -16.69
#